data_AF-A0A2G5ZF40-F1
#
_entry.id   AF-A0A2G5ZF40-F1
#
_cell.length_a   1.000
_cell.length_b   1.000
_cell.length_c   1.000
_cell.angle_alpha   90.00
_cell.angle_beta   90.00
_cell.angle_gamma   90.00
#
_symmetry.space_group_name_H-M   'P 1'
#
loop_
_entity.id
_entity.type
_entity.pdbx_description
1 polymer ?
#
loop_
_entity_poly.entity_id
_entity_poly.type
_entity_poly.pdbx_seq_one_letter_code
_entity_poly.pdbx_strand_id
1 'polypeptide(L)'
;MQGEKKQLVFIMLAFICAAGVFFLSGLFQSMAYWGNGLTWYWIGVVLTFITGMVGTAFILQSLKVDAPVEKNWLTILLISLRALAVLAIGLGFLWTTFVVVAGMSGM
;
A
#
# COMPACT_ATOMS: atom_id res chain seq x y z
N MET A 1 7.47 12.04 22.38
CA MET A 1 8.42 10.94 22.07
C MET A 1 7.79 9.56 21.88
N GLN A 2 7.02 8.98 22.82
CA GLN A 2 6.50 7.60 22.64
C GLN A 2 5.39 7.47 21.57
N GLY A 3 4.53 8.49 21.42
CA GLY A 3 3.51 8.55 20.35
C GLY A 3 4.09 8.66 18.94
N GLU A 4 5.11 9.51 18.76
CA GLU A 4 5.79 9.73 17.48
C GLU A 4 6.46 8.45 16.96
N LYS A 5 7.11 7.68 17.85
CA LYS A 5 7.70 6.38 17.50
C LYS A 5 6.63 5.40 17.00
N LYS A 6 5.47 5.34 17.66
CA LYS A 6 4.36 4.48 17.22
C LYS A 6 3.81 4.91 15.86
N GLN A 7 3.61 6.21 15.64
CA GLN A 7 3.20 6.75 14.34
C GLN A 7 4.18 6.37 13.24
N LEU A 8 5.48 6.56 13.48
CA LEU A 8 6.53 6.24 12.53
C LEU A 8 6.53 4.74 12.17
N VAL A 9 6.38 3.85 13.16
CA VAL A 9 6.27 2.40 12.92
C VAL A 9 5.07 2.07 12.03
N PHE A 10 3.88 2.63 12.31
CA PHE A 10 2.72 2.39 11.47
C PHE A 10 2.90 2.93 10.05
N ILE A 11 3.52 4.09 9.89
CA ILE A 11 3.82 4.66 8.58
C ILE A 11 4.82 3.77 7.81
N MET A 12 5.87 3.28 8.46
CA MET A 12 6.83 2.35 7.84
C MET A 12 6.16 1.04 7.42
N LEU A 13 5.30 0.47 8.26
CA LEU A 13 4.52 -0.72 7.92
C LEU A 13 3.59 -0.47 6.72
N ALA A 14 2.96 0.70 6.64
CA ALA A 14 2.16 1.09 5.48
C ALA A 14 3.01 1.18 4.20
N PHE A 15 4.24 1.71 4.28
CA PHE A 15 5.17 1.72 3.15
C PHE A 15 5.59 0.31 2.70
N ILE A 16 5.85 -0.59 3.66
CA ILE A 16 6.14 -2.00 3.36
C ILE A 16 4.96 -2.64 2.63
N CYS A 17 3.72 -2.40 3.09
CA CYS A 17 2.52 -2.85 2.40
C CYS A 17 2.40 -2.24 0.99
N ALA A 18 2.66 -0.95 0.83
CA ALA A 18 2.62 -0.30 -0.48
C ALA A 18 3.64 -0.91 -1.45
N ALA A 19 4.88 -1.12 -1.01
CA ALA A 19 5.90 -1.83 -1.79
C ALA A 19 5.46 -3.27 -2.12
N GLY A 20 4.84 -3.96 -1.16
CA GLY A 20 4.24 -5.28 -1.35
C GLY A 20 3.15 -5.28 -2.42
N VAL A 21 2.27 -4.27 -2.44
CA VAL A 21 1.23 -4.12 -3.48
C VAL A 21 1.86 -4.03 -4.87
N PHE A 22 2.85 -3.15 -5.06
CA PHE A 22 3.53 -3.05 -6.36
C PHE A 22 4.27 -4.33 -6.73
N PHE A 23 4.97 -4.96 -5.79
CA PHE A 23 5.68 -6.21 -6.04
C PHE A 23 4.74 -7.35 -6.44
N LEU A 24 3.68 -7.58 -5.67
CA LEU A 24 2.68 -8.61 -5.96
C LEU A 24 1.95 -8.33 -7.28
N SER A 25 1.69 -7.04 -7.58
CA SER A 25 1.10 -6.66 -8.87
C SER A 25 1.97 -7.04 -10.06
N GLY A 26 3.30 -6.87 -9.97
CA GLY A 26 4.21 -7.34 -11.01
C GLY A 26 4.22 -8.87 -11.15
N LEU A 27 4.10 -9.60 -10.05
CA LEU A 27 4.05 -11.07 -10.07
C LEU A 27 2.80 -11.58 -10.78
N PHE A 28 1.60 -11.14 -10.38
CA PHE A 28 0.38 -11.64 -11.01
C PHE A 28 0.18 -11.07 -12.42
N GLN A 29 0.73 -9.88 -12.71
CA GLN A 29 0.79 -9.36 -14.09
C GLN A 29 1.47 -10.37 -15.01
N SER A 30 2.62 -10.93 -14.60
CA SER A 30 3.28 -11.96 -15.40
C SER A 30 2.40 -13.22 -15.61
N MET A 31 1.53 -13.56 -14.66
CA MET A 31 0.63 -14.70 -14.81
C MET A 31 -0.53 -14.41 -15.79
N ALA A 32 -1.01 -13.16 -15.83
CA ALA A 32 -2.02 -12.70 -16.77
C ALA A 32 -1.52 -12.71 -18.22
N TYR A 33 -0.34 -12.12 -18.45
CA TYR A 33 0.23 -11.94 -19.79
C TYR A 33 0.79 -13.22 -20.39
N TRP A 34 1.35 -14.11 -19.57
CA TRP A 34 2.04 -15.32 -20.04
C TRP A 34 1.18 -16.59 -19.95
N GLY A 35 -0.11 -16.47 -19.61
CA GLY A 35 -1.10 -17.55 -19.67
C GLY A 35 -0.91 -18.70 -18.66
N ASN A 36 0.07 -18.60 -17.76
CA ASN A 36 0.39 -19.64 -16.80
C ASN A 36 -0.46 -19.51 -15.52
N GLY A 37 -1.69 -20.02 -15.59
CA GLY A 37 -2.50 -20.30 -14.41
C GLY A 37 -3.46 -19.19 -14.01
N LEU A 38 -4.66 -19.21 -14.60
CA LEU A 38 -5.78 -18.35 -14.24
C LEU A 38 -6.06 -18.34 -12.72
N THR A 39 -5.93 -19.48 -12.05
CA THR A 39 -6.08 -19.60 -10.60
C THR A 39 -5.02 -18.80 -9.84
N TRP A 40 -3.76 -18.88 -10.25
CA TRP A 40 -2.65 -18.17 -9.60
C TRP A 40 -2.72 -16.67 -9.82
N TYR A 41 -3.19 -16.25 -10.99
CA TYR A 41 -3.52 -14.85 -11.26
C TYR A 41 -4.53 -14.31 -10.24
N TRP A 42 -5.69 -14.98 -10.08
CA TRP A 42 -6.71 -14.51 -9.14
C TRP A 42 -6.27 -14.57 -7.68
N ILE A 43 -5.47 -15.58 -7.30
CA ILE A 43 -4.84 -15.63 -5.97
C ILE A 43 -3.94 -14.39 -5.77
N GLY A 44 -3.09 -14.07 -6.75
CA GLY A 44 -2.21 -12.90 -6.70
C GLY A 44 -2.98 -11.58 -6.60
N VAL A 45 -4.08 -11.43 -7.34
CA VAL A 45 -4.98 -10.27 -7.26
C VAL A 45 -5.54 -10.13 -5.84
N VAL A 46 -6.10 -11.19 -5.28
CA VAL A 46 -6.68 -11.19 -3.92
C VAL A 46 -5.62 -10.83 -2.88
N LEU A 47 -4.43 -11.45 -2.94
CA LEU A 47 -3.33 -11.16 -2.02
C LEU A 47 -2.86 -9.70 -2.12
N THR A 48 -2.84 -9.13 -3.32
CA THR A 48 -2.48 -7.73 -3.55
C THR A 48 -3.48 -6.78 -2.90
N PHE A 49 -4.78 -7.00 -3.10
CA PHE A 49 -5.82 -6.19 -2.46
C PHE A 49 -5.81 -6.33 -0.93
N ILE A 50 -5.62 -7.53 -0.40
CA ILE A 50 -5.47 -7.75 1.05
C ILE A 50 -4.28 -6.96 1.59
N THR A 51 -3.14 -7.02 0.91
CA THR A 51 -1.93 -6.28 1.31
C THR A 51 -2.17 -4.76 1.31
N GLY A 52 -2.86 -4.24 0.28
CA GLY A 52 -3.26 -2.84 0.22
C GLY A 52 -4.18 -2.44 1.36
N MET A 53 -5.20 -3.26 1.67
CA MET A 53 -6.12 -3.02 2.78
C MET A 53 -5.42 -3.02 4.14
N VAL A 54 -4.46 -3.92 4.36
CA VAL A 54 -3.62 -3.93 5.58
C VAL A 54 -2.79 -2.66 5.67
N GLY A 55 -2.21 -2.20 4.55
CA GLY A 55 -1.49 -0.92 4.48
C GLY A 55 -2.39 0.28 4.83
N THR A 56 -3.62 0.31 4.30
CA THR A 56 -4.63 1.32 4.66
C THR A 56 -4.96 1.27 6.15
N ALA A 57 -5.11 0.08 6.74
CA ALA A 57 -5.37 -0.07 8.16
C ALA A 57 -4.23 0.49 9.03
N PHE A 58 -2.97 0.32 8.63
CA PHE A 58 -1.83 0.94 9.32
C PHE A 58 -1.85 2.47 9.22
N ILE A 59 -2.23 3.04 8.07
CA ILE A 59 -2.41 4.49 7.93
C ILE A 59 -3.51 4.98 8.88
N LEU A 60 -4.65 4.29 8.96
CA LEU A 60 -5.75 4.62 9.89
C LEU A 60 -5.32 4.52 11.35
N GLN A 61 -4.52 3.52 11.71
CA GLN A 61 -3.95 3.40 13.05
C GLN A 61 -2.99 4.56 13.36
N SER A 62 -2.19 5.00 12.39
CA SER A 62 -1.31 6.15 12.57
C SER A 62 -2.08 7.44 12.88
N LEU A 63 -3.29 7.60 12.33
CA LEU A 63 -4.18 8.76 12.58
C LEU A 63 -4.76 8.79 13.99
N LYS A 64 -4.91 7.61 14.63
CA LYS A 64 -5.45 7.49 15.99
C LYS A 64 -4.44 7.79 17.09
N VAL A 65 -3.16 7.90 16.75
CA VAL A 65 -2.11 8.26 17.71
C VAL A 65 -2.05 9.77 17.82
N ASP A 66 -2.13 10.30 19.05
CA ASP A 66 -2.09 11.74 19.32
C ASP A 66 -0.89 12.40 18.65
N ALA A 67 -1.17 13.48 17.92
CA ALA A 67 -0.15 14.29 17.27
C ALA A 67 0.66 15.08 18.32
N PRO A 68 1.95 15.35 18.06
CA PRO A 68 2.72 16.24 18.92
C PRO A 68 2.06 17.61 18.97
N VAL A 69 1.82 18.13 20.18
CA VAL A 69 1.19 19.44 20.42
C VAL A 69 2.07 20.59 19.93
N GLU A 70 3.39 20.36 19.84
CA GLU A 70 4.34 21.34 19.31
C GLU A 70 4.58 21.17 17.80
N LYS A 71 4.50 22.30 17.08
CA LYS A 71 4.89 22.39 15.66
C LYS A 71 6.40 22.34 15.53
N ASN A 72 6.95 21.13 15.58
CA ASN A 72 8.36 20.86 15.32
C ASN A 72 8.56 20.30 13.90
N TRP A 73 9.79 20.34 13.38
CA TRP A 73 10.19 19.75 12.10
C TRP A 73 9.76 18.27 11.98
N LEU A 74 9.81 17.52 13.10
CA LEU A 74 9.36 16.13 13.16
C LEU A 74 7.87 15.96 12.85
N THR A 75 7.01 16.87 13.31
CA THR A 75 5.56 16.83 13.04
C THR A 75 5.30 17.03 11.55
N ILE A 76 6.00 17.96 10.91
CA ILE A 76 5.92 18.20 9.46
C ILE A 76 6.37 16.95 8.69
N LEU A 77 7.50 16.36 9.08
CA LEU A 77 8.02 15.15 8.45
C LEU A 77 7.06 13.96 8.57
N LEU A 78 6.44 13.75 9.74
CA LEU A 78 5.46 12.67 9.95
C LEU A 78 4.20 12.86 9.11
N ILE A 79 3.71 14.10 8.99
CA ILE A 79 2.55 14.43 8.13
C ILE A 79 2.90 14.16 6.65
N SER A 80 4.06 14.62 6.20
CA SER A 80 4.52 14.41 4.82
C SER A 80 4.70 12.94 4.48
N LEU A 81 5.32 12.16 5.39
CA LEU A 81 5.48 10.71 5.20
C LEU A 81 4.14 9.99 5.16
N ARG A 82 3.18 10.39 6.00
CA ARG A 82 1.81 9.82 5.97
C ARG A 82 1.12 10.14 4.64
N ALA A 83 1.19 11.39 4.17
CA ALA A 83 0.61 11.79 2.90
C ALA A 83 1.21 10.98 1.73
N LEU A 84 2.53 10.80 1.74
CA LEU A 84 3.23 9.98 0.76
C LEU A 84 2.80 8.50 0.83
N ALA A 85 2.61 7.94 2.03
CA ALA A 85 2.10 6.57 2.19
C ALA A 85 0.68 6.40 1.64
N VAL A 86 -0.20 7.39 1.88
CA VAL A 86 -1.56 7.42 1.32
C VAL A 86 -1.50 7.43 -0.21
N LEU A 87 -0.67 8.29 -0.79
CA LEU A 87 -0.47 8.36 -2.24
C LEU A 87 0.06 7.04 -2.80
N ALA A 88 1.06 6.44 -2.16
CA ALA A 88 1.66 5.18 -2.60
C ALA A 88 0.65 4.02 -2.59
N ILE A 89 -0.14 3.87 -1.52
CA ILE A 89 -1.21 2.88 -1.44
C ILE A 89 -2.28 3.15 -2.51
N GLY A 90 -2.71 4.41 -2.66
CA GLY A 90 -3.71 4.80 -3.65
C GLY A 90 -3.27 4.50 -5.09
N LEU A 91 -2.04 4.86 -5.45
CA LEU A 91 -1.43 4.51 -6.72
C LEU A 91 -1.30 2.99 -6.89
N GLY A 92 -0.98 2.27 -5.82
CA GLY A 92 -0.94 0.80 -5.81
C GLY A 92 -2.29 0.17 -6.16
N PHE A 93 -3.40 0.68 -5.61
CA PHE A 93 -4.75 0.21 -5.96
C PHE A 93 -5.12 0.54 -7.41
N LEU A 94 -4.84 1.76 -7.87
CA LEU A 94 -5.09 2.17 -9.26
C LEU A 94 -4.30 1.30 -10.24
N TRP A 95 -3.02 1.06 -9.95
CA TRP A 95 -2.16 0.19 -10.74
C TRP A 95 -2.66 -1.25 -10.76
N THR A 96 -2.97 -1.82 -9.58
CA THR A 96 -3.52 -3.18 -9.47
C THR A 96 -4.81 -3.32 -10.28
N THR A 97 -5.69 -2.33 -10.20
CA THR A 97 -6.95 -2.30 -10.98
C THR A 97 -6.68 -2.23 -12.47
N PHE A 98 -5.74 -1.37 -12.89
CA PHE A 98 -5.32 -1.27 -14.29
C PHE A 98 -4.80 -2.62 -14.82
N VAL A 99 -3.90 -3.29 -14.09
CA VAL A 99 -3.38 -4.62 -14.48
C VAL A 99 -4.51 -5.62 -14.59
N VAL A 100 -5.49 -5.60 -13.68
CA VAL A 100 -6.63 -6.53 -13.72
C VAL A 100 -7.48 -6.31 -14.97
N VAL A 101 -7.81 -5.05 -15.28
CA VAL A 101 -8.58 -4.70 -16.47
C VAL A 101 -7.83 -5.03 -17.75
N ALA A 102 -6.54 -4.68 -17.82
CA ALA A 102 -5.68 -5.00 -18.97
C ALA A 102 -5.60 -6.52 -19.19
N GLY A 103 -5.34 -7.29 -18.14
CA GLY A 103 -5.29 -8.75 -18.19
C GLY A 103 -6.60 -9.39 -18.63
N MET A 104 -7.76 -8.85 -18.24
CA MET A 104 -9.07 -9.32 -18.71
C MET A 104 -9.38 -8.91 -20.16
N SER A 105 -8.84 -7.78 -20.63
CA SER A 105 -9.03 -7.32 -22.02
C SER A 105 -8.22 -8.10 -23.06
N GLY A 106 -7.32 -8.99 -22.63
CA GLY A 106 -6.42 -9.72 -23.53
C GLY A 106 -5.36 -8.83 -24.19
N MET A 107 -5.13 -7.64 -23.64
CA MET A 107 -4.06 -6.71 -24.01
C MET A 107 -2.77 -7.08 -23.31
#